data_AF-A0A3M1B0M2-F1
#
_entry.id   AF-A0A3M1B0M2-F1
#
_cell.length_a   1.000
_cell.length_b   1.000
_cell.length_c   1.000
_cell.angle_alpha   90.00
_cell.angle_beta   90.00
_cell.angle_gamma   90.00
#
_symmetry.space_group_name_H-M   'P 1'
#
loop_
_entity.id
_entity.type
_entity.pdbx_description
1 polymer ?
#
loop_
_entity_poly.entity_id
_entity_poly.type
_entity_poly.pdbx_seq_one_letter_code
_entity_poly.pdbx_strand_id
1 'polypeptide(L)'
;MICPACDHENLEGADICEACMADLTSLDTPQPTDPVQQHLLTSQVRIHQKLDRQGKLVTVTLETPVKTAIDLMRKHRIGAILVLDGEKLAGIFTERDILYRIMKDEAKWLQSPIAEVMTPDPAVLDADDVLAFAVHKMCVGGFRHIPIVSEGKPIGILSIREVLHHLCEVAW
;
A
#
# COMPACT_ATOMS: atom_id res chain seq x y z
N MET A 1 -14.50 -30.48 3.59
CA MET A 1 -13.59 -30.62 2.42
C MET A 1 -13.16 -32.08 2.25
N ILE A 2 -13.08 -32.60 1.01
CA ILE A 2 -12.68 -34.00 0.76
C ILE A 2 -11.17 -34.10 0.55
N CYS A 3 -10.50 -35.02 1.25
CA CYS A 3 -9.06 -35.24 1.10
C CYS A 3 -8.76 -35.92 -0.25
N PRO A 4 -7.89 -35.34 -1.11
CA PRO A 4 -7.57 -35.91 -2.42
C PRO A 4 -6.70 -37.17 -2.35
N ALA A 5 -6.12 -37.47 -1.18
CA ALA A 5 -5.23 -38.61 -0.98
C ALA A 5 -5.96 -39.87 -0.48
N CYS A 6 -7.09 -39.71 0.23
CA CYS A 6 -7.80 -40.85 0.85
C CYS A 6 -9.33 -40.75 0.83
N ASP A 7 -9.89 -39.72 0.18
CA ASP A 7 -11.33 -39.44 0.08
C ASP A 7 -12.07 -39.22 1.42
N HIS A 8 -11.33 -39.07 2.52
CA HIS A 8 -11.92 -38.75 3.82
C HIS A 8 -12.54 -37.35 3.82
N GLU A 9 -13.74 -37.22 4.39
CA GLU A 9 -14.44 -35.96 4.57
C GLU A 9 -13.94 -35.27 5.85
N ASN A 10 -13.23 -34.15 5.69
CA ASN A 10 -12.72 -33.33 6.78
C ASN A 10 -13.60 -32.09 6.98
N LEU A 11 -13.50 -31.48 8.15
CA LEU A 11 -14.05 -30.14 8.40
C LEU A 11 -13.45 -29.12 7.40
N GLU A 12 -14.22 -28.11 7.01
CA GLU A 12 -13.71 -27.01 6.16
C GLU A 12 -12.60 -26.23 6.88
N GLY A 13 -11.54 -25.86 6.15
CA GLY A 13 -10.37 -25.18 6.71
C GLY A 13 -9.44 -26.07 7.53
N ALA A 14 -9.54 -27.40 7.41
CA ALA A 14 -8.59 -28.32 8.04
C ALA A 14 -7.23 -28.25 7.32
N ASP A 15 -6.15 -28.02 8.06
CA ASP A 15 -4.77 -28.00 7.50
C ASP A 15 -4.24 -29.39 7.17
N ILE A 16 -4.78 -30.43 7.83
CA ILE A 16 -4.39 -31.82 7.66
C ILE A 16 -5.60 -32.73 7.62
N CYS A 17 -5.48 -33.85 6.91
CA CYS A 17 -6.51 -34.87 6.90
C CYS A 17 -6.50 -35.68 8.20
N GLU A 18 -7.66 -35.80 8.87
CA GLU A 18 -7.81 -36.55 10.13
C GLU A 18 -7.55 -38.07 9.97
N ALA A 19 -7.74 -38.61 8.75
CA ALA A 19 -7.58 -40.04 8.49
C ALA A 19 -6.17 -40.43 8.03
N CYS A 20 -5.57 -39.66 7.10
CA CYS A 20 -4.31 -40.03 6.46
C CYS A 20 -3.16 -39.05 6.72
N MET A 21 -3.40 -37.97 7.47
CA MET A 21 -2.42 -36.92 7.79
C MET A 21 -1.86 -36.18 6.55
N ALA A 22 -2.50 -36.31 5.38
CA ALA A 22 -2.11 -35.53 4.20
C ALA A 22 -2.29 -34.03 4.46
N ASP A 23 -1.38 -33.22 3.93
CA ASP A 23 -1.46 -31.75 3.96
C ASP A 23 -2.64 -31.28 3.08
N LEU A 24 -3.54 -30.52 3.69
CA LEU A 24 -4.74 -29.96 3.07
C LEU A 24 -4.69 -28.43 2.99
N THR A 25 -3.63 -27.79 3.49
CA THR A 25 -3.50 -26.32 3.57
C THR A 25 -3.73 -25.61 2.24
N SER A 26 -3.41 -26.28 1.12
CA SER A 26 -3.51 -25.73 -0.22
C SER A 26 -4.82 -26.03 -0.95
N LEU A 27 -5.72 -26.83 -0.37
CA LEU A 27 -6.99 -27.19 -1.03
C LEU A 27 -7.98 -26.03 -1.05
N ASP A 28 -7.97 -25.20 -0.01
CA ASP A 28 -8.83 -24.02 0.10
C ASP A 28 -8.13 -22.73 -0.39
N THR A 29 -6.88 -22.81 -0.88
CA THR A 29 -6.25 -21.64 -1.50
C THR A 29 -6.95 -21.29 -2.81
N PRO A 30 -7.46 -20.05 -2.95
CA PRO A 30 -8.09 -19.60 -4.18
C PRO A 30 -7.14 -19.76 -5.35
N GLN A 31 -7.54 -20.51 -6.37
CA GLN A 31 -6.80 -20.60 -7.61
C GLN A 31 -7.21 -19.42 -8.51
N PRO A 32 -6.25 -18.74 -9.16
CA PRO A 32 -6.59 -17.66 -10.08
C PRO A 32 -7.41 -18.17 -11.25
N THR A 33 -8.54 -17.54 -11.53
CA THR A 33 -9.44 -17.92 -12.62
C THR A 33 -9.12 -17.22 -13.94
N ASP A 34 -8.27 -16.19 -13.90
CA ASP A 34 -7.90 -15.39 -15.06
C ASP A 34 -6.48 -14.78 -14.89
N PRO A 35 -5.87 -14.28 -15.98
CA PRO A 35 -4.50 -13.73 -15.95
C PRO A 35 -4.32 -12.56 -14.99
N VAL A 36 -5.37 -11.73 -14.80
CA VAL A 36 -5.31 -10.58 -13.88
C VAL A 36 -5.26 -11.08 -12.44
N GLN A 37 -6.10 -12.05 -12.09
CA GLN A 37 -6.05 -12.69 -10.76
C GLN A 37 -4.71 -13.38 -10.51
N GLN A 38 -4.18 -14.10 -11.50
CA GLN A 38 -2.87 -14.74 -11.35
C GLN A 38 -1.78 -13.70 -11.07
N HIS A 39 -1.78 -12.59 -11.81
CA HIS A 39 -0.82 -11.52 -11.62
C HIS A 39 -0.96 -10.86 -10.25
N LEU A 40 -2.19 -10.57 -9.81
CA LEU A 40 -2.46 -9.99 -8.49
C LEU A 40 -1.93 -10.86 -7.34
N LEU A 41 -2.10 -12.18 -7.44
CA LEU A 41 -1.73 -13.13 -6.39
C LEU A 41 -0.24 -13.47 -6.37
N THR A 42 0.50 -13.27 -7.46
CA THR A 42 1.90 -13.71 -7.60
C THR A 42 2.91 -12.58 -7.73
N SER A 43 2.47 -11.39 -8.15
CA SER A 43 3.38 -10.29 -8.43
C SER A 43 3.62 -9.46 -7.20
N GLN A 44 4.90 -9.32 -6.86
CA GLN A 44 5.35 -8.43 -5.80
C GLN A 44 5.12 -6.97 -6.17
N VAL A 45 4.96 -6.14 -5.15
CA VAL A 45 4.87 -4.69 -5.32
C VAL A 45 6.20 -4.16 -5.89
N ARG A 46 6.16 -3.61 -7.11
CA ARG A 46 7.24 -2.77 -7.63
C ARG A 46 6.82 -1.31 -7.63
N ILE A 47 7.68 -0.48 -7.08
CA ILE A 47 7.42 0.95 -6.95
C ILE A 47 8.04 1.67 -8.13
N HIS A 48 7.23 2.41 -8.89
CA HIS A 48 7.70 3.31 -9.93
C HIS A 48 7.78 4.72 -9.33
N GLN A 49 8.62 4.88 -8.30
CA GLN A 49 8.70 6.11 -7.53
C GLN A 49 9.29 7.25 -8.37
N LYS A 50 8.66 8.42 -8.30
CA LYS A 50 9.33 9.67 -8.66
C LYS A 50 10.29 10.07 -7.53
N LEU A 51 11.57 9.86 -7.78
CA LEU A 51 12.65 10.34 -6.93
C LEU A 51 12.93 11.82 -7.22
N ASP A 52 13.57 12.50 -6.29
CA ASP A 52 14.09 13.84 -6.51
C ASP A 52 15.31 13.81 -7.48
N ARG A 53 15.91 14.98 -7.72
CA ARG A 53 17.07 15.10 -8.62
C ARG A 53 18.31 14.33 -8.15
N GLN A 54 18.33 13.90 -6.90
CA GLN A 54 19.43 13.18 -6.25
C GLN A 54 19.12 11.68 -6.11
N GLY A 55 17.99 11.21 -6.65
CA GLY A 55 17.56 9.82 -6.52
C GLY A 55 17.00 9.48 -5.14
N LYS A 56 16.56 10.49 -4.36
CA LYS A 56 15.98 10.28 -3.02
C LYS A 56 14.46 10.39 -3.04
N LEU A 57 13.85 9.70 -2.09
CA LEU A 57 12.42 9.81 -1.85
C LEU A 57 12.05 11.25 -1.44
N VAL A 58 10.98 11.77 -2.03
CA VAL A 58 10.46 13.08 -1.65
C VAL A 58 9.65 12.91 -0.36
N THR A 59 10.19 13.40 0.75
CA THR A 59 9.56 13.34 2.08
C THR A 59 9.61 14.70 2.78
N VAL A 60 8.89 14.81 3.89
CA VAL A 60 8.89 15.97 4.78
C VAL A 60 9.01 15.52 6.24
N THR A 61 9.31 16.46 7.13
CA THR A 61 9.36 16.22 8.59
C THR A 61 8.06 16.67 9.26
N LEU A 62 7.84 16.25 10.52
CA LEU A 62 6.68 16.64 11.34
C LEU A 62 6.43 18.16 11.38
N GLU A 63 7.51 18.94 11.47
CA GLU A 63 7.47 20.41 11.59
C GLU A 63 7.34 21.13 10.24
N THR A 64 7.35 20.39 9.12
CA THR A 64 7.29 21.01 7.80
C THR A 64 5.95 21.73 7.62
N PRO A 65 5.92 23.01 7.22
CA PRO A 65 4.67 23.70 6.96
C PRO A 65 3.87 23.03 5.85
N VAL A 66 2.55 22.95 6.01
CA VAL A 66 1.65 22.34 5.01
C VAL A 66 1.86 22.93 3.62
N LYS A 67 2.02 24.26 3.51
CA LYS A 67 2.30 24.92 2.24
C LYS A 67 3.54 24.35 1.53
N THR A 68 4.62 24.13 2.27
CA THR A 68 5.86 23.57 1.73
C THR A 68 5.64 22.14 1.22
N ALA A 69 4.87 21.32 1.94
CA ALA A 69 4.53 19.98 1.50
C ALA A 69 3.69 19.99 0.21
N ILE A 70 2.67 20.87 0.12
CA ILE A 70 1.86 21.06 -1.09
C ILE A 70 2.74 21.50 -2.28
N ASP A 71 3.65 22.45 -2.06
CA ASP A 71 4.57 22.93 -3.09
C ASP A 71 5.50 21.82 -3.60
N LEU A 72 6.00 20.96 -2.69
CA LEU A 72 6.78 19.76 -3.05
C LEU A 72 5.94 18.76 -3.85
N MET A 73 4.71 18.46 -3.39
CA MET A 73 3.78 17.58 -4.10
C MET A 73 3.53 18.07 -5.53
N ARG A 74 3.26 19.38 -5.69
CA ARG A 74 3.07 20.01 -7.00
C ARG A 74 4.33 19.95 -7.86
N LYS A 75 5.49 20.30 -7.30
CA LYS A 75 6.78 20.30 -7.99
C LYS A 75 7.15 18.92 -8.53
N HIS A 76 6.96 17.88 -7.73
CA HIS A 76 7.29 16.50 -8.09
C HIS A 76 6.14 15.76 -8.79
N ARG A 77 4.97 16.40 -8.93
CA ARG A 77 3.76 15.83 -9.54
C ARG A 77 3.39 14.49 -8.88
N ILE A 78 3.29 14.49 -7.56
CA ILE A 78 2.92 13.36 -6.69
C ILE A 78 1.64 13.70 -5.91
N GLY A 79 0.78 12.70 -5.71
CA GLY A 79 -0.52 12.86 -5.02
C GLY A 79 -0.49 12.56 -3.51
N ALA A 80 0.66 12.12 -3.01
CA ALA A 80 0.90 11.88 -1.59
C ALA A 80 2.38 12.13 -1.26
N ILE A 81 2.66 12.45 0.00
CA ILE A 81 4.00 12.64 0.53
C ILE A 81 4.11 11.98 1.91
N LEU A 82 5.25 11.34 2.19
CA LEU A 82 5.52 10.73 3.49
C LEU A 82 6.02 11.78 4.46
N VAL A 83 5.55 11.67 5.70
CA VAL A 83 5.99 12.47 6.84
C VAL A 83 6.84 11.59 7.74
N LEU A 84 8.08 12.02 7.98
CA LEU A 84 9.05 11.28 8.77
C LEU A 84 9.32 11.96 10.11
N ASP A 85 9.55 11.12 11.12
CA ASP A 85 10.21 11.49 12.37
C ASP A 85 11.60 10.84 12.40
N GLY A 86 12.62 11.62 12.04
CA GLY A 86 13.94 11.09 11.72
C GLY A 86 13.88 10.14 10.52
N GLU A 87 14.25 8.88 10.72
CA GLU A 87 14.17 7.83 9.68
C GLU A 87 12.85 7.03 9.71
N LYS A 88 11.99 7.27 10.71
CA LYS A 88 10.76 6.50 10.89
C LYS A 88 9.61 7.16 10.14
N LEU A 89 8.75 6.33 9.54
CA LEU A 89 7.49 6.80 8.97
C LEU A 89 6.54 7.19 10.10
N ALA A 90 6.19 8.48 10.18
CA ALA A 90 5.26 9.00 11.17
C ALA A 90 3.84 9.21 10.61
N GLY A 91 3.75 9.50 9.30
CA GLY A 91 2.46 9.75 8.67
C GLY A 91 2.52 9.87 7.16
N ILE A 92 1.35 10.09 6.57
CA ILE A 92 1.17 10.39 5.16
C ILE A 92 0.25 11.60 4.99
N PHE A 93 0.57 12.47 4.03
CA PHE A 93 -0.28 13.58 3.64
C PHE A 93 -0.63 13.47 2.15
N THR A 94 -1.91 13.66 1.82
CA THR A 94 -2.44 13.37 0.48
C THR A 94 -3.31 14.52 -0.06
N GLU A 95 -3.62 14.47 -1.36
CA GLU A 95 -4.59 15.38 -1.98
C GLU A 95 -5.96 15.39 -1.25
N ARG A 96 -6.36 14.26 -0.66
CA ARG A 96 -7.59 14.18 0.13
C ARG A 96 -7.49 15.07 1.37
N ASP A 97 -6.36 15.06 2.05
CA ASP A 97 -6.18 15.89 3.25
C ASP A 97 -6.23 17.38 2.89
N ILE A 98 -5.68 17.77 1.74
CA ILE A 98 -5.82 19.12 1.19
C ILE A 98 -7.31 19.49 1.05
N LEU A 99 -8.06 18.68 0.31
CA LEU A 99 -9.47 18.97 0.00
C LEU A 99 -10.38 19.00 1.23
N TYR A 100 -10.18 18.11 2.21
CA TYR A 100 -11.13 17.93 3.31
C TYR A 100 -10.68 18.54 4.65
N ARG A 101 -9.38 18.80 4.85
CA ARG A 101 -8.84 19.40 6.08
C ARG A 101 -8.39 20.84 5.84
N ILE A 102 -7.61 21.08 4.78
CA ILE A 102 -6.97 22.39 4.55
C ILE A 102 -7.96 23.43 4.02
N MET A 103 -8.75 23.08 3.01
CA MET A 103 -9.67 24.03 2.34
C MET A 103 -10.78 24.58 3.26
N LYS A 104 -10.96 24.02 4.47
CA LYS A 104 -11.90 24.54 5.46
C LYS A 104 -11.44 25.84 6.11
N ASP A 105 -10.12 26.03 6.24
CA ASP A 105 -9.50 27.23 6.82
C ASP A 105 -8.05 27.33 6.32
N GLU A 106 -7.90 27.72 5.05
CA GLU A 106 -6.61 27.73 4.37
C GLU A 106 -5.59 28.63 5.08
N ALA A 107 -6.03 29.81 5.53
CA ALA A 107 -5.16 30.80 6.18
C ALA A 107 -4.54 30.25 7.47
N LYS A 108 -5.31 29.48 8.23
CA LYS A 108 -4.82 28.78 9.42
C LYS A 108 -3.82 27.68 9.04
N TRP A 109 -4.23 26.75 8.20
CA TRP A 109 -3.51 25.48 8.07
C TRP A 109 -2.26 25.55 7.21
N LEU A 110 -2.17 26.48 6.25
CA LEU A 110 -1.01 26.55 5.35
C LEU A 110 0.33 26.79 6.08
N GLN A 111 0.30 27.49 7.21
CA GLN A 111 1.49 27.79 8.02
C GLN A 111 1.67 26.81 9.19
N SER A 112 0.67 25.98 9.49
CA SER A 112 0.78 24.97 10.54
C SER A 112 1.77 23.85 10.15
N PRO A 113 2.41 23.21 11.14
CA PRO A 113 3.09 21.94 10.98
C PRO A 113 2.19 20.89 10.33
N ILE A 114 2.75 20.12 9.39
CA ILE A 114 2.02 19.05 8.70
C ILE A 114 1.55 17.94 9.65
N ALA A 115 2.24 17.76 10.78
CA ALA A 115 1.84 16.81 11.82
C ALA A 115 0.40 17.01 12.33
N GLU A 116 -0.11 18.25 12.30
CA GLU A 116 -1.49 18.56 12.74
C GLU A 116 -2.56 18.08 11.77
N VAL A 117 -2.21 17.84 10.51
CA VAL A 117 -3.17 17.58 9.42
C VAL A 117 -2.88 16.32 8.61
N MET A 118 -1.74 15.66 8.82
CA MET A 118 -1.42 14.37 8.21
C MET A 118 -2.33 13.25 8.73
N THR A 119 -2.33 12.12 8.03
CA THR A 119 -2.85 10.86 8.59
C THR A 119 -1.69 10.17 9.32
N PRO A 120 -1.74 10.06 10.66
CA PRO A 120 -0.72 9.35 11.43
C PRO A 120 -0.85 7.84 11.25
N ASP A 121 0.23 7.10 11.51
CA ASP A 121 0.27 5.63 11.53
C ASP A 121 -0.45 4.97 10.33
N PRO A 122 -0.08 5.32 9.08
CA PRO A 122 -0.77 4.82 7.90
C PRO A 122 -0.57 3.31 7.74
N ALA A 123 -1.55 2.64 7.11
CA ALA A 123 -1.36 1.27 6.65
C ALA A 123 -0.17 1.20 5.68
N VAL A 124 0.74 0.25 5.91
CA VAL A 124 1.93 0.04 5.08
C VAL A 124 1.89 -1.32 4.40
N LEU A 125 2.72 -1.52 3.38
CA LEU A 125 3.06 -2.83 2.82
C LEU A 125 4.57 -3.02 2.87
N ASP A 126 5.00 -4.27 3.02
CA ASP A 126 6.39 -4.64 2.79
C ASP A 126 6.70 -4.67 1.28
N ALA A 127 7.96 -4.52 0.90
CA ALA A 127 8.40 -4.63 -0.48
C ALA A 127 8.14 -6.03 -1.07
N ASP A 128 8.14 -7.06 -0.22
CA ASP A 128 7.89 -8.45 -0.63
C ASP A 128 6.40 -8.81 -0.68
N ASP A 129 5.49 -7.90 -0.26
CA ASP A 129 4.05 -8.13 -0.32
C ASP A 129 3.56 -8.25 -1.78
N VAL A 130 2.54 -9.08 -1.98
CA VAL A 130 1.88 -9.25 -3.28
C VAL A 130 0.90 -8.12 -3.58
N LEU A 131 0.70 -7.83 -4.86
CA LEU A 131 -0.17 -6.74 -5.34
C LEU A 131 -1.63 -6.88 -4.87
N ALA A 132 -2.11 -8.13 -4.69
CA ALA A 132 -3.42 -8.40 -4.12
C ALA A 132 -3.63 -7.74 -2.74
N PHE A 133 -2.61 -7.73 -1.88
CA PHE A 133 -2.69 -7.06 -0.58
C PHE A 133 -2.83 -5.55 -0.72
N ALA A 134 -2.16 -4.94 -1.72
CA ALA A 134 -2.33 -3.53 -2.00
C ALA A 134 -3.76 -3.20 -2.43
N VAL A 135 -4.31 -3.95 -3.40
CA VAL A 135 -5.69 -3.76 -3.88
C VAL A 135 -6.69 -3.93 -2.73
N HIS A 136 -6.51 -4.97 -1.92
CA HIS A 136 -7.36 -5.24 -0.76
C HIS A 136 -7.31 -4.08 0.25
N LYS A 137 -6.12 -3.64 0.68
CA LYS A 137 -5.96 -2.54 1.63
C LYS A 137 -6.54 -1.23 1.09
N MET A 138 -6.32 -0.91 -0.19
CA MET A 138 -6.88 0.29 -0.82
C MET A 138 -8.42 0.25 -0.87
N CYS A 139 -9.01 -0.92 -1.17
CA CYS A 139 -10.45 -1.10 -1.24
C CYS A 139 -11.09 -0.97 0.14
N VAL A 140 -10.62 -1.74 1.13
CA VAL A 140 -11.17 -1.78 2.48
C VAL A 140 -10.94 -0.46 3.22
N GLY A 141 -9.72 0.09 3.14
CA GLY A 141 -9.35 1.32 3.83
C GLY A 141 -9.80 2.61 3.12
N GLY A 142 -10.28 2.49 1.87
CA GLY A 142 -10.77 3.61 1.09
C GLY A 142 -9.69 4.63 0.73
N PHE A 143 -8.42 4.25 0.64
CA PHE A 143 -7.30 5.12 0.26
C PHE A 143 -6.62 4.62 -1.03
N ARG A 144 -5.86 5.50 -1.69
CA ARG A 144 -5.26 5.25 -3.02
C ARG A 144 -3.73 5.23 -3.02
N HIS A 145 -3.12 5.47 -1.87
CA HIS A 145 -1.68 5.53 -1.70
C HIS A 145 -1.34 4.72 -0.46
N ILE A 146 -0.34 3.85 -0.57
CA ILE A 146 0.16 3.02 0.52
C ILE A 146 1.67 3.22 0.60
N PRO A 147 2.22 3.65 1.74
CA PRO A 147 3.66 3.62 1.97
C PRO A 147 4.20 2.19 1.89
N ILE A 148 5.31 2.03 1.17
CA ILE A 148 6.04 0.76 1.11
C ILE A 148 7.27 0.88 2.02
N VAL A 149 7.44 -0.12 2.86
CA VAL A 149 8.54 -0.21 3.83
C VAL A 149 9.42 -1.41 3.51
N SER A 150 10.70 -1.31 3.85
CA SER A 150 11.64 -2.43 3.85
C SER A 150 12.58 -2.24 5.03
N GLU A 151 12.79 -3.29 5.82
CA GLU A 151 13.59 -3.23 7.06
C GLU A 151 13.15 -2.10 8.02
N GLY A 152 11.84 -1.81 8.05
CA GLY A 152 11.26 -0.74 8.88
C GLY A 152 11.50 0.69 8.37
N LYS A 153 12.13 0.86 7.21
CA LYS A 153 12.35 2.17 6.57
C LYS A 153 11.41 2.37 5.39
N PRO A 154 10.82 3.57 5.22
CA PRO A 154 10.02 3.86 4.05
C PRO A 154 10.91 3.95 2.81
N ILE A 155 10.65 3.08 1.84
CA ILE A 155 11.34 3.07 0.55
C ILE A 155 10.51 3.72 -0.55
N GLY A 156 9.20 3.90 -0.32
CA GLY A 156 8.35 4.53 -1.30
C GLY A 156 6.86 4.61 -1.00
N ILE A 157 6.09 4.92 -2.05
CA ILE A 157 4.63 4.98 -2.05
C ILE A 157 4.13 4.22 -3.28
N LEU A 158 3.26 3.23 -3.07
CA LEU A 158 2.48 2.61 -4.13
C LEU A 158 1.13 3.33 -4.28
N SER A 159 0.83 3.79 -5.48
CA SER A 159 -0.44 4.39 -5.85
C SER A 159 -1.34 3.42 -6.61
N ILE A 160 -2.67 3.63 -6.56
CA ILE A 160 -3.61 2.87 -7.40
C ILE A 160 -3.28 2.98 -8.90
N ARG A 161 -2.68 4.09 -9.33
CA ARG A 161 -2.26 4.26 -10.73
C ARG A 161 -1.15 3.27 -11.09
N GLU A 162 -0.18 3.06 -10.21
CA GLU A 162 0.90 2.10 -10.44
C GLU A 162 0.41 0.66 -10.38
N VAL A 163 -0.57 0.37 -9.52
CA VAL A 163 -1.28 -0.92 -9.50
C VAL A 163 -1.94 -1.17 -10.87
N LEU A 164 -2.69 -0.20 -11.39
CA LEU A 164 -3.31 -0.31 -12.71
C LEU A 164 -2.27 -0.47 -13.83
N HIS A 165 -1.14 0.23 -13.75
CA HIS A 165 -0.05 0.09 -14.71
C HIS A 165 0.51 -1.33 -14.74
N HIS A 166 0.80 -1.91 -13.55
CA HIS A 166 1.25 -3.29 -13.44
C HIS A 166 0.25 -4.27 -14.08
N LEU A 167 -1.04 -4.10 -13.81
CA LEU A 167 -2.06 -4.98 -14.36
C LEU A 167 -2.19 -4.86 -15.88
N CYS A 168 -1.98 -3.67 -16.44
CA CYS A 168 -2.04 -3.45 -17.89
C CYS A 168 -0.79 -3.91 -18.64
N GLU A 169 0.39 -3.89 -18.03
CA GLU A 169 1.64 -4.38 -18.64
C GLU A 169 1.63 -5.89 -18.92
N VAL A 170 0.71 -6.63 -18.29
CA VAL A 170 0.63 -8.10 -18.36
C VAL A 170 -0.42 -8.57 -19.37
N ALA A 171 -1.26 -7.65 -19.85
CA ALA A 171 -2.45 -7.97 -20.65
C ALA A 171 -2.18 -8.10 -22.16
N TRP A 172 -0.91 -8.12 -22.61
CA TRP A 172 -0.54 -8.20 -24.03
C TRP A 172 0.72 -9.03 -24.28
#